data_AF-U4UHA4-F1
#
_entry.id   AF-U4UHA4-F1
#
_cell.length_a   1.000
_cell.length_b   1.000
_cell.length_c   1.000
_cell.angle_alpha   90.00
_cell.angle_beta   90.00
_cell.angle_gamma   90.00
#
_symmetry.space_group_name_H-M   'P 1'
#
loop_
_entity.id
_entity.type
_entity.pdbx_description
1 polymer ?
#
loop_
_entity_poly.entity_id
_entity_poly.type
_entity_poly.pdbx_seq_one_letter_code
_entity_poly.pdbx_strand_id
1 'polypeptide(L)'
;MAHSQVRQNFHKDCEDAINKQVNLELFCSYTYMCMAHHFQRDDVALSGFIHYFKHACDSERDHAHLLMDYQNSRGGRIALKAIEAPGRQEWDTPQEAMQDALELEKRVNEARHMDVNLCDYLETNFLQEQVTSIKEIADYVTNLKRVGEGPSCNVSTYDSLVKQKSSGSDRKKCGKNEEHPGRHKFHKEVEAALNEQIEIEFKASFAYLSMACYYGKSQVALPGCQGFFMKMHEEEHEHGIVFLNYVLMRGGQVQVPCIKPPDIQDWKDISKTFLTAVRLESQVKEKLEKLVVLAEKHRDHQLVDFVSGRFLEEHNKSIQTLGRLLTRSKMTNCDIGKHLFDLHVYESFVNNHKDNFMYKSELSEEELKRIYK
;
A
#
# COMPACT_ATOMS: atom_id res chain seq x y z
N MET A 1 -6.37 -25.09 19.77
CA MET A 1 -6.72 -24.30 18.57
C MET A 1 -7.08 -25.29 17.46
N ALA A 2 -8.18 -25.10 16.74
CA ALA A 2 -8.50 -25.98 15.61
C ALA A 2 -7.42 -25.84 14.53
N HIS A 3 -6.99 -26.94 13.90
CA HIS A 3 -6.11 -26.89 12.73
C HIS A 3 -6.93 -26.50 11.48
N SER A 4 -6.33 -25.78 10.53
CA SER A 4 -6.99 -25.50 9.25
C SER A 4 -7.17 -26.82 8.48
N GLN A 5 -8.35 -27.04 7.92
CA GLN A 5 -8.68 -28.26 7.17
C GLN A 5 -7.89 -28.38 5.86
N VAL A 6 -7.47 -27.25 5.28
CA VAL A 6 -6.66 -27.22 4.06
C VAL A 6 -5.16 -27.36 4.35
N ARG A 7 -4.74 -27.35 5.62
CA ARG A 7 -3.34 -27.47 5.98
C ARG A 7 -2.86 -28.91 5.78
N GLN A 8 -2.07 -29.12 4.73
CA GLN A 8 -1.48 -30.43 4.39
C GLN A 8 0.02 -30.26 4.12
N ASN A 9 0.85 -31.01 4.84
CA ASN A 9 2.31 -30.98 4.72
C ASN A 9 2.91 -29.56 4.75
N PHE A 10 2.32 -28.65 5.54
CA PHE A 10 2.75 -27.25 5.62
C PHE A 10 3.38 -26.95 6.97
N HIS A 11 4.71 -26.94 7.00
CA HIS A 11 5.49 -26.78 8.23
C HIS A 11 5.39 -25.36 8.79
N LYS A 12 5.57 -25.21 10.10
CA LYS A 12 5.50 -23.90 10.77
C LYS A 12 6.61 -22.97 10.28
N ASP A 13 7.79 -23.51 9.99
CA ASP A 13 8.90 -22.72 9.45
C ASP A 13 8.57 -22.09 8.09
N CYS A 14 7.85 -22.80 7.22
CA CYS A 14 7.41 -22.27 5.94
C CYS A 14 6.37 -21.15 6.11
N GLU A 15 5.42 -21.34 7.03
CA GLU A 15 4.45 -20.32 7.39
C GLU A 15 5.13 -19.04 7.93
N ASP A 16 6.13 -19.21 8.80
CA ASP A 16 6.88 -18.10 9.39
C ASP A 16 7.82 -17.43 8.38
N ALA A 17 8.37 -18.18 7.43
CA ALA A 17 9.14 -17.64 6.32
C ALA A 17 8.27 -16.82 5.36
N ILE A 18 7.08 -17.30 4.99
CA ILE A 18 6.15 -16.52 4.18
C ILE A 18 5.72 -15.24 4.91
N ASN A 19 5.42 -15.30 6.21
CA ASN A 19 5.13 -14.09 7.00
C ASN A 19 6.30 -13.10 7.04
N LYS A 20 7.55 -13.59 7.08
CA LYS A 20 8.74 -12.73 6.97
C LYS A 20 8.85 -12.11 5.57
N GLN A 21 8.62 -12.90 4.52
CA GLN A 21 8.66 -12.43 3.14
C GLN A 21 7.59 -11.38 2.88
N VAL A 22 6.35 -11.62 3.30
CA VAL A 22 5.25 -10.64 3.23
C VAL A 22 5.65 -9.31 3.86
N ASN A 23 6.26 -9.33 5.05
CA ASN A 23 6.71 -8.09 5.68
C ASN A 23 7.87 -7.42 4.95
N LEU A 24 8.72 -8.20 4.27
CA LEU A 24 9.80 -7.68 3.44
C LEU A 24 9.24 -7.03 2.17
N GLU A 25 8.32 -7.67 1.45
CA GLU A 25 7.69 -7.10 0.24
C GLU A 25 6.92 -5.81 0.58
N LEU A 26 6.19 -5.77 1.71
CA LEU A 26 5.52 -4.55 2.19
C LEU A 26 6.52 -3.43 2.52
N PHE A 27 7.65 -3.76 3.13
CA PHE A 27 8.73 -2.80 3.38
C PHE A 27 9.40 -2.31 2.08
N CYS A 28 9.56 -3.19 1.10
CA CYS A 28 10.11 -2.84 -0.21
C CYS A 28 9.17 -1.88 -0.96
N SER A 29 7.87 -2.20 -1.02
CA SER A 29 6.84 -1.32 -1.57
C SER A 29 6.89 0.06 -0.92
N TYR A 30 6.97 0.11 0.41
CA TYR A 30 7.04 1.35 1.17
C TYR A 30 8.32 2.16 0.92
N THR A 31 9.45 1.47 0.70
CA THR A 31 10.73 2.10 0.33
C THR A 31 10.68 2.67 -1.09
N TYR A 32 10.11 1.94 -2.04
CA TYR A 32 9.93 2.42 -3.41
C TYR A 32 8.96 3.59 -3.52
N MET A 33 7.89 3.59 -2.72
CA MET A 33 7.02 4.75 -2.55
C MET A 33 7.82 5.98 -2.10
N CYS A 34 8.70 5.82 -1.10
CA CYS A 34 9.58 6.90 -0.63
C CYS A 34 10.51 7.41 -1.75
N MET A 35 11.14 6.51 -2.52
CA MET A 35 12.00 6.88 -3.65
C MET A 35 11.22 7.65 -4.72
N ALA A 36 10.05 7.14 -5.13
CA ALA A 36 9.20 7.78 -6.13
C ALA A 36 8.86 9.23 -5.74
N HIS A 37 8.53 9.45 -4.47
CA HIS A 37 8.13 10.75 -3.97
C HIS A 37 9.31 11.71 -3.74
N HIS A 38 10.50 11.19 -3.42
CA HIS A 38 11.73 11.98 -3.46
C HIS A 38 11.97 12.54 -4.87
N PHE A 39 11.89 11.71 -5.91
CA PHE A 39 12.07 12.14 -7.30
C PHE A 39 10.93 13.03 -7.83
N GLN A 40 9.78 13.05 -7.16
CA GLN A 40 8.62 13.87 -7.50
C GLN A 40 8.69 15.30 -6.94
N ARG A 41 9.59 15.58 -5.99
CA ARG A 41 9.80 16.95 -5.50
C ARG A 41 10.18 17.89 -6.63
N ASP A 42 9.77 19.15 -6.54
CA ASP A 42 10.03 20.17 -7.57
C ASP A 42 11.52 20.49 -7.75
N ASP A 43 12.34 20.28 -6.72
CA ASP A 43 13.80 20.48 -6.74
C ASP A 43 14.58 19.28 -7.32
N VAL A 44 13.93 18.13 -7.50
CA VAL A 44 14.52 16.93 -8.12
C VAL A 44 13.91 16.66 -9.50
N ALA A 45 12.57 16.51 -9.55
CA ALA A 45 11.73 16.45 -10.74
C ALA A 45 12.20 15.49 -11.86
N LEU A 46 12.57 14.26 -11.51
CA LEU A 46 13.03 13.25 -12.46
C LEU A 46 11.92 12.26 -12.83
N SER A 47 11.14 12.64 -13.83
CA SER A 47 9.89 11.96 -14.20
C SER A 47 10.03 10.48 -14.56
N GLY A 48 11.11 10.08 -15.21
CA GLY A 48 11.38 8.68 -15.52
C GLY A 48 11.55 7.85 -14.25
N PHE A 49 12.33 8.35 -13.29
CA PHE A 49 12.52 7.68 -12.00
C PHE A 49 11.24 7.65 -11.17
N ILE A 50 10.40 8.68 -11.21
CA ILE A 50 9.07 8.66 -10.56
C ILE A 50 8.25 7.48 -11.09
N HIS A 51 8.13 7.34 -12.42
CA HIS A 51 7.35 6.26 -13.02
C HIS A 51 7.90 4.88 -12.68
N TYR A 52 9.22 4.73 -12.76
CA TYR A 52 9.90 3.48 -12.44
C TYR A 52 9.62 3.05 -10.99
N PHE A 53 9.87 3.93 -10.02
CA PHE A 53 9.68 3.59 -8.61
C PHE A 53 8.21 3.47 -8.19
N LYS A 54 7.28 4.17 -8.86
CA LYS A 54 5.84 3.91 -8.66
C LYS A 54 5.45 2.51 -9.11
N HIS A 55 5.90 2.10 -10.30
CA HIS A 55 5.64 0.75 -10.80
C HIS A 55 6.26 -0.32 -9.88
N ALA A 56 7.50 -0.12 -9.43
CA ALA A 56 8.15 -1.03 -8.48
C ALA A 56 7.38 -1.09 -7.14
N CYS A 57 6.94 0.05 -6.61
CA CYS A 57 6.12 0.13 -5.40
C CYS A 57 4.84 -0.72 -5.52
N ASP A 58 4.12 -0.59 -6.64
CA ASP A 58 2.88 -1.33 -6.89
C ASP A 58 3.15 -2.84 -7.05
N SER A 59 4.18 -3.21 -7.82
CA SER A 59 4.59 -4.62 -8.02
C SER A 59 4.95 -5.30 -6.68
N GLU A 60 5.71 -4.66 -5.80
CA GLU A 60 6.04 -5.26 -4.50
C GLU A 60 4.83 -5.40 -3.56
N ARG A 61 3.85 -4.49 -3.68
CA ARG A 61 2.59 -4.62 -2.93
C ARG A 61 1.79 -5.81 -3.45
N ASP A 62 1.73 -5.99 -4.76
CA ASP A 62 1.08 -7.14 -5.39
C ASP A 62 1.77 -8.45 -4.98
N HIS A 63 3.11 -8.46 -4.88
CA HIS A 63 3.85 -9.61 -4.37
C HIS A 63 3.45 -9.97 -2.93
N ALA A 64 3.34 -8.97 -2.05
CA ALA A 64 2.88 -9.18 -0.68
C ALA A 64 1.48 -9.82 -0.65
N HIS A 65 0.56 -9.33 -1.48
CA HIS A 65 -0.80 -9.88 -1.58
C HIS A 65 -0.82 -11.32 -2.10
N LEU A 66 -0.06 -11.62 -3.16
CA LEU A 66 0.09 -12.99 -3.68
C LEU A 66 0.59 -13.97 -2.62
N LEU A 67 1.59 -13.56 -1.82
CA LEU A 67 2.12 -14.38 -0.73
C LEU A 67 1.10 -14.56 0.41
N MET A 68 0.32 -13.53 0.72
CA MET A 68 -0.78 -13.63 1.69
C MET A 68 -1.86 -14.61 1.22
N ASP A 69 -2.23 -14.57 -0.05
CA ASP A 69 -3.20 -15.49 -0.64
C ASP A 69 -2.68 -16.92 -0.66
N TYR A 70 -1.40 -17.11 -1.03
CA TYR A 70 -0.73 -18.41 -0.94
C TYR A 70 -0.71 -18.96 0.49
N GLN A 71 -0.38 -18.12 1.48
CA GLN A 71 -0.41 -18.50 2.90
C GLN A 71 -1.80 -18.99 3.31
N ASN A 72 -2.87 -18.31 2.88
CA ASN A 72 -4.24 -18.69 3.18
C ASN A 72 -4.63 -20.00 2.49
N SER A 73 -4.26 -20.20 1.23
CA SER A 73 -4.57 -21.42 0.46
C SER A 73 -3.88 -22.66 1.04
N ARG A 74 -2.66 -22.52 1.58
CA ARG A 74 -1.93 -23.58 2.29
C ARG A 74 -2.41 -23.81 3.74
N GLY A 75 -3.40 -23.04 4.20
CA GLY A 75 -3.95 -23.15 5.56
C GLY A 75 -3.10 -22.52 6.66
N GLY A 76 -2.15 -21.67 6.28
CA GLY A 76 -1.32 -20.86 7.17
C GLY A 76 -2.08 -19.72 7.82
N ARG A 77 -1.37 -18.92 8.63
CA ARG A 77 -1.91 -17.72 9.26
C ARG A 77 -1.02 -16.54 8.91
N ILE A 78 -1.63 -15.49 8.37
CA ILE A 78 -0.98 -14.22 8.14
C ILE A 78 -0.79 -13.51 9.49
N ALA A 79 0.43 -13.06 9.75
CA ALA A 79 0.78 -12.28 10.93
C ALA A 79 1.51 -11.00 10.49
N LEU A 80 0.79 -9.88 10.50
CA LEU A 80 1.32 -8.59 10.10
C LEU A 80 2.25 -8.04 11.19
N LYS A 81 3.43 -7.59 10.79
CA LYS A 81 4.45 -7.01 11.69
C LYS A 81 4.62 -5.53 11.39
N ALA A 82 5.48 -4.86 12.17
CA ALA A 82 5.83 -3.46 11.90
C ALA A 82 6.48 -3.32 10.52
N ILE A 83 6.11 -2.27 9.80
CA ILE A 83 6.81 -1.80 8.61
C ILE A 83 7.67 -0.62 9.07
N GLU A 84 8.98 -0.83 9.11
CA GLU A 84 9.92 0.21 9.53
C GLU A 84 9.97 1.32 8.48
N ALA A 85 10.22 2.56 8.94
CA ALA A 85 10.50 3.66 8.02
C ALA A 85 11.81 3.36 7.26
N PRO A 86 11.91 3.70 5.96
CA PRO A 86 13.15 3.54 5.21
C PRO A 86 14.30 4.32 5.87
N GLY A 87 15.46 3.69 6.04
CA GLY A 87 16.62 4.30 6.72
C GLY A 87 17.19 5.51 5.99
N ARG A 88 16.99 5.58 4.67
CA ARG A 88 17.30 6.73 3.82
C ARG A 88 16.02 7.15 3.08
N GLN A 89 15.73 8.45 3.11
CA GLN A 89 14.54 9.03 2.45
C GLN A 89 14.89 10.17 1.48
N GLU A 90 16.18 10.53 1.39
CA GLU A 90 16.70 11.53 0.46
C GLU A 90 17.92 10.97 -0.26
N TRP A 91 18.02 11.27 -1.56
CA TRP A 91 19.11 10.84 -2.43
C TRP A 91 19.68 12.04 -3.19
N ASP A 92 21.00 12.24 -3.12
CA ASP A 92 21.67 13.34 -3.81
C ASP A 92 21.75 13.09 -5.32
N THR A 93 21.78 11.82 -5.72
CA THR A 93 21.84 11.41 -7.13
C THR A 93 20.92 10.22 -7.43
N PRO A 94 20.41 10.11 -8.67
CA PRO A 94 19.66 8.92 -9.10
C PRO A 94 20.48 7.63 -8.99
N GLN A 95 21.80 7.74 -9.10
CA GLN A 95 22.71 6.60 -8.99
C GLN A 95 22.65 5.98 -7.58
N GLU A 96 22.62 6.81 -6.54
CA GLU A 96 22.48 6.33 -5.16
C GLU A 96 21.13 5.64 -4.95
N ALA A 97 20.04 6.22 -5.46
CA ALA A 97 18.72 5.59 -5.34
C ALA A 97 18.65 4.24 -6.05
N MET A 98 19.22 4.12 -7.25
CA MET A 98 19.28 2.83 -7.96
C MET A 98 20.22 1.82 -7.29
N GLN A 99 21.27 2.28 -6.59
CA GLN A 99 22.14 1.40 -5.82
C GLN A 99 21.41 0.85 -4.59
N ASP A 100 20.68 1.70 -3.87
CA ASP A 100 19.86 1.30 -2.73
C ASP A 100 18.73 0.35 -3.18
N ALA A 101 18.09 0.62 -4.33
CA ALA A 101 17.11 -0.27 -4.95
C ALA A 101 17.72 -1.64 -5.32
N LEU A 102 18.92 -1.66 -5.91
CA LEU A 102 19.62 -2.90 -6.24
C LEU A 102 19.94 -3.75 -5.00
N GLU A 103 20.34 -3.11 -3.91
CA GLU A 103 20.59 -3.80 -2.64
C GLU A 103 19.31 -4.35 -2.02
N LEU A 104 18.21 -3.60 -2.13
CA LEU A 104 16.88 -4.04 -1.72
C LEU A 104 16.44 -5.28 -2.50
N GLU A 105 16.55 -5.29 -3.83
CA GLU A 105 16.20 -6.45 -4.65
C GLU A 105 17.04 -7.69 -4.36
N LYS A 106 18.35 -7.51 -4.08
CA LYS A 106 19.22 -8.61 -3.68
C LYS A 106 18.78 -9.21 -2.35
N ARG A 107 18.41 -8.36 -1.38
CA ARG A 107 17.89 -8.79 -0.08
C ARG A 107 16.59 -9.57 -0.21
N VAL A 108 15.66 -9.12 -1.07
CA VAL A 108 14.42 -9.87 -1.37
C VAL A 108 14.75 -11.24 -1.95
N ASN A 109 15.67 -11.29 -2.90
CA ASN A 109 16.06 -12.55 -3.55
C ASN A 109 16.72 -13.54 -2.59
N GLU A 110 17.60 -13.08 -1.69
CA GLU A 110 18.26 -13.93 -0.69
C GLU A 110 17.28 -14.52 0.34
N ALA A 111 16.17 -13.82 0.61
CA ALA A 111 15.19 -14.25 1.62
C ALA A 111 14.28 -15.42 1.16
N ARG A 112 14.36 -15.85 -0.11
CA ARG A 112 13.38 -16.73 -0.78
C ARG A 112 13.61 -18.25 -0.72
N HIS A 113 14.41 -18.78 0.19
CA HIS A 113 14.74 -20.22 0.21
C HIS A 113 13.91 -21.06 1.20
N MET A 114 12.82 -21.74 0.78
CA MET A 114 12.03 -22.68 1.63
C MET A 114 11.13 -23.65 0.79
N ASP A 115 10.71 -24.80 1.40
CA ASP A 115 9.96 -26.01 0.92
C ASP A 115 9.61 -26.23 -0.57
N VAL A 116 9.53 -27.49 -1.01
CA VAL A 116 9.37 -27.85 -2.44
C VAL A 116 8.17 -27.18 -3.13
N ASN A 117 7.02 -27.08 -2.47
CA ASN A 117 5.82 -26.48 -3.06
C ASN A 117 5.89 -24.95 -3.05
N LEU A 118 6.62 -24.36 -2.11
CA LEU A 118 6.91 -22.94 -2.07
C LEU A 118 8.00 -22.58 -3.09
N CYS A 119 9.02 -23.41 -3.28
CA CYS A 119 10.01 -23.27 -4.34
C CYS A 119 9.34 -23.19 -5.70
N ASP A 120 8.46 -24.13 -6.04
CA ASP A 120 7.75 -24.14 -7.33
C ASP A 120 6.88 -22.87 -7.52
N TYR A 121 6.18 -22.44 -6.48
CA TYR A 121 5.37 -21.22 -6.51
C TYR A 121 6.25 -19.96 -6.65
N LEU A 122 7.37 -19.90 -5.95
CA LEU A 122 8.34 -18.79 -6.04
C LEU A 122 9.03 -18.74 -7.40
N GLU A 123 9.44 -19.91 -7.92
CA GLU A 123 10.05 -20.07 -9.23
C GLU A 123 9.11 -19.61 -10.35
N THR A 124 7.84 -20.01 -10.29
CA THR A 124 6.84 -19.69 -11.30
C THR A 124 6.41 -18.23 -11.28
N ASN A 125 6.12 -17.67 -10.09
CA ASN A 125 5.47 -16.37 -10.00
C ASN A 125 6.44 -15.21 -9.79
N PHE A 126 7.67 -15.45 -9.29
CA PHE A 126 8.54 -14.35 -8.88
C PHE A 126 10.00 -14.46 -9.30
N LEU A 127 10.58 -15.65 -9.44
CA LEU A 127 12.03 -15.79 -9.64
C LEU A 127 12.49 -15.16 -10.96
N GLN A 128 11.74 -15.38 -12.04
CA GLN A 128 12.08 -14.83 -13.35
C GLN A 128 11.92 -13.30 -13.39
N GLU A 129 10.88 -12.78 -12.73
CA GLU A 129 10.67 -11.33 -12.57
C GLU A 129 11.80 -10.71 -11.75
N GLN A 130 12.18 -11.33 -10.63
CA GLN A 130 13.24 -10.88 -9.75
C GLN A 130 14.59 -10.77 -10.45
N VAL A 131 14.99 -11.82 -11.19
CA VAL A 131 16.26 -11.83 -11.94
C VAL A 131 16.25 -10.74 -13.02
N THR A 132 15.09 -10.51 -13.64
CA THR A 132 14.91 -9.46 -14.65
C THR A 132 15.00 -8.07 -14.02
N SER A 133 14.35 -7.83 -12.88
CA SER A 133 14.40 -6.58 -12.11
C SER A 133 15.84 -6.26 -11.68
N ILE A 134 16.55 -7.21 -11.06
CA ILE A 134 17.96 -7.05 -10.65
C ILE A 134 18.84 -6.68 -11.85
N LYS A 135 18.64 -7.35 -12.99
CA LYS A 135 19.41 -7.07 -14.20
C LYS A 135 19.12 -5.66 -14.72
N GLU A 136 17.85 -5.27 -14.76
CA GLU A 136 17.41 -3.96 -15.22
C GLU A 136 17.98 -2.84 -14.32
N ILE A 137 17.89 -2.97 -12.99
CA ILE A 137 18.48 -2.00 -12.05
C ILE A 137 20.01 -1.95 -12.20
N ALA A 138 20.68 -3.09 -12.34
CA ALA A 138 22.13 -3.11 -12.54
C ALA A 138 22.56 -2.39 -13.83
N ASP A 139 21.75 -2.47 -14.89
CA ASP A 139 21.97 -1.70 -16.12
C ASP A 139 21.75 -0.20 -15.88
N TYR A 140 20.71 0.19 -15.14
CA TYR A 140 20.50 1.58 -14.74
C TYR A 140 21.68 2.13 -13.95
N VAL A 141 22.19 1.41 -12.94
CA VAL A 141 23.38 1.80 -12.16
C VAL A 141 24.61 1.97 -13.05
N THR A 142 24.86 1.02 -13.97
CA THR A 142 26.02 1.06 -14.86
C THR A 142 25.97 2.24 -15.83
N ASN A 143 24.79 2.51 -16.38
CA ASN A 143 24.58 3.63 -17.28
C ASN A 143 24.70 4.97 -16.56
N LEU A 144 24.15 5.10 -15.35
CA LEU A 144 24.28 6.31 -14.53
C LEU A 144 25.76 6.62 -14.19
N LYS A 145 26.57 5.59 -13.88
CA LYS A 145 28.03 5.75 -13.71
C LYS A 145 28.71 6.33 -14.95
N ARG A 146 28.36 5.84 -16.14
CA ARG A 146 28.89 6.35 -17.42
C ARG A 146 28.50 7.82 -17.68
N VAL A 147 27.30 8.22 -17.27
CA VAL A 147 26.81 9.61 -17.41
C VAL A 147 27.52 10.57 -16.44
N GLY A 148 28.00 10.08 -15.29
CA GLY A 148 28.70 10.86 -14.28
C GLY A 148 30.14 11.28 -14.61
N GLU A 149 30.76 10.73 -15.66
CA GLU A 149 32.19 10.93 -15.99
C GLU A 149 32.45 11.79 -17.26
N GLY A 150 31.40 12.23 -17.97
CA GLY A 150 31.52 12.93 -19.27
C GLY A 150 31.28 14.46 -19.22
N PRO A 151 31.93 15.28 -20.07
CA PRO A 151 31.78 16.75 -20.09
C PRO A 151 30.39 17.29 -20.51
N SER A 152 29.45 16.43 -20.91
CA SER A 152 28.11 16.81 -21.37
C SER A 152 27.02 16.07 -20.58
N CYS A 153 26.88 16.40 -19.30
CA CYS A 153 25.96 15.79 -18.34
C CYS A 153 24.47 16.10 -18.63
N ASN A 154 23.78 15.19 -19.32
CA ASN A 154 22.31 15.21 -19.36
C ASN A 154 21.70 14.02 -18.62
N VAL A 155 21.75 14.06 -17.28
CA VAL A 155 20.84 13.29 -16.40
C VAL A 155 19.38 13.40 -16.88
N SER A 156 18.99 14.53 -17.48
CA SER A 156 17.69 14.72 -18.12
C SER A 156 17.48 13.84 -19.35
N THR A 157 18.51 13.61 -20.18
CA THR A 157 18.42 12.66 -21.31
C THR A 157 18.27 11.23 -20.81
N TYR A 158 18.93 10.90 -19.70
CA TYR A 158 18.76 9.58 -19.07
C TYR A 158 17.37 9.41 -18.45
N ASP A 159 16.86 10.43 -17.75
CA ASP A 159 15.48 10.47 -17.25
C ASP A 159 14.46 10.28 -18.39
N SER A 160 14.67 10.94 -19.54
CA SER A 160 13.87 10.72 -20.74
C SER A 160 13.96 9.29 -21.29
N LEU A 161 15.09 8.59 -21.12
CA LEU A 161 15.25 7.18 -21.53
C LEU A 161 14.53 6.22 -20.57
N VAL A 162 14.62 6.45 -19.27
CA VAL A 162 13.80 5.73 -18.27
C VAL A 162 12.31 5.95 -18.58
N LYS A 163 11.96 7.16 -19.05
CA LYS A 163 10.61 7.51 -19.51
C LYS A 163 10.22 6.90 -20.87
N GLN A 164 11.13 6.64 -21.81
CA GLN A 164 10.80 6.21 -23.19
C GLN A 164 10.16 4.82 -23.32
N LYS A 165 9.96 4.07 -22.23
CA LYS A 165 9.08 2.89 -22.18
C LYS A 165 7.59 3.23 -21.90
N SER A 166 7.21 4.49 -21.64
CA SER A 166 5.81 4.94 -21.56
C SER A 166 5.68 6.46 -21.79
N SER A 167 4.83 6.82 -22.74
CA SER A 167 4.81 8.10 -23.48
C SER A 167 4.82 9.43 -22.69
N GLY A 168 5.77 10.31 -23.02
CA GLY A 168 5.55 11.71 -23.45
C GLY A 168 5.52 12.85 -22.42
N SER A 169 6.59 13.67 -22.35
CA SER A 169 6.63 15.16 -22.23
C SER A 169 7.81 15.68 -21.38
N ASP A 170 8.59 16.61 -21.93
CA ASP A 170 9.84 17.19 -21.40
C ASP A 170 9.64 18.42 -20.48
N ARG A 171 10.57 18.68 -19.53
CA ARG A 171 11.26 19.99 -19.34
C ARG A 171 12.33 20.06 -18.22
N LYS A 172 13.44 20.74 -18.61
CA LYS A 172 14.51 21.54 -17.94
C LYS A 172 14.84 21.46 -16.42
N LYS A 173 16.15 21.29 -16.16
CA LYS A 173 16.90 21.49 -14.89
C LYS A 173 17.00 22.96 -14.45
N CYS A 174 17.11 23.19 -13.13
CA CYS A 174 17.77 24.37 -12.55
C CYS A 174 18.49 24.00 -11.23
N GLY A 175 19.44 24.86 -10.82
CA GLY A 175 20.53 24.61 -9.89
C GLY A 175 20.27 24.90 -8.40
N LYS A 176 21.31 24.65 -7.59
CA LYS A 176 21.30 24.60 -6.12
C LYS A 176 21.15 25.97 -5.43
N ASN A 177 20.46 25.91 -4.30
CA ASN A 177 20.37 26.85 -3.16
C ASN A 177 19.57 28.14 -3.34
N GLU A 178 18.30 28.10 -2.93
CA GLU A 178 17.52 29.07 -2.14
C GLU A 178 16.11 28.46 -1.97
N GLU A 179 15.28 28.96 -1.04
CA GLU A 179 13.97 28.39 -0.68
C GLU A 179 13.21 27.74 -1.85
N HIS A 180 12.65 26.53 -1.62
CA HIS A 180 11.96 25.71 -2.63
C HIS A 180 11.09 26.58 -3.55
N PRO A 181 11.40 26.69 -4.86
CA PRO A 181 10.77 27.66 -5.75
C PRO A 181 9.24 27.44 -5.89
N GLY A 182 8.73 26.24 -5.56
CA GLY A 182 7.30 25.93 -5.51
C GLY A 182 6.58 26.22 -4.19
N ARG A 183 7.29 26.51 -3.09
CA ARG A 183 6.67 26.63 -1.76
C ARG A 183 6.00 27.99 -1.57
N HIS A 184 4.67 28.04 -1.76
CA HIS A 184 3.88 29.26 -1.56
C HIS A 184 2.84 29.11 -0.44
N LYS A 185 2.89 30.01 0.56
CA LYS A 185 1.92 30.09 1.68
C LYS A 185 1.66 28.75 2.38
N PHE A 186 2.69 27.92 2.54
CA PHE A 186 2.59 26.62 3.19
C PHE A 186 3.30 26.66 4.55
N HIS A 187 2.52 26.77 5.63
CA HIS A 187 3.06 26.96 6.97
C HIS A 187 3.61 25.65 7.55
N LYS A 188 4.74 25.71 8.29
CA LYS A 188 5.41 24.51 8.83
C LYS A 188 4.54 23.69 9.79
N GLU A 189 3.68 24.35 10.57
CA GLU A 189 2.71 23.67 11.47
C GLU A 189 1.68 22.87 10.66
N VAL A 190 1.26 23.37 9.50
CA VAL A 190 0.32 22.70 8.59
C VAL A 190 0.99 21.52 7.89
N GLU A 191 2.23 21.69 7.45
CA GLU A 191 3.06 20.61 6.89
C GLU A 191 3.29 19.47 7.88
N ALA A 192 3.59 19.79 9.15
CA ALA A 192 3.73 18.78 10.20
C ALA A 192 2.41 18.03 10.45
N ALA A 193 1.28 18.74 10.48
CA ALA A 193 -0.03 18.12 10.64
C ALA A 193 -0.42 17.23 9.45
N LEU A 194 -0.05 17.61 8.22
CA LEU A 194 -0.24 16.77 7.04
C LEU A 194 0.62 15.50 7.09
N ASN A 195 1.87 15.60 7.55
CA ASN A 195 2.72 14.42 7.77
C ASN A 195 2.14 13.50 8.86
N GLU A 196 1.55 14.05 9.93
CA GLU A 196 0.79 13.26 10.93
C GLU A 196 -0.43 12.58 10.28
N GLN A 197 -1.16 13.29 9.40
CA GLN A 197 -2.31 12.72 8.70
C GLN A 197 -1.90 11.55 7.79
N ILE A 198 -0.77 11.67 7.06
CA ILE A 198 -0.21 10.58 6.25
C ILE A 198 0.03 9.32 7.10
N GLU A 199 0.59 9.49 8.31
CA GLU A 199 0.77 8.37 9.25
C GLU A 199 -0.56 7.76 9.71
N ILE A 200 -1.58 8.59 9.92
CA ILE A 200 -2.92 8.15 10.32
C ILE A 200 -3.56 7.30 9.21
N GLU A 201 -3.52 7.73 7.94
CA GLU A 201 -4.11 6.98 6.83
C GLU A 201 -3.41 5.64 6.60
N PHE A 202 -2.07 5.61 6.63
CA PHE A 202 -1.34 4.35 6.47
C PHE A 202 -1.57 3.38 7.64
N LYS A 203 -1.74 3.88 8.87
CA LYS A 203 -2.16 3.04 10.00
C LYS A 203 -3.57 2.50 9.83
N ALA A 204 -4.50 3.32 9.34
CA ALA A 204 -5.87 2.90 9.09
C ALA A 204 -5.92 1.81 8.01
N SER A 205 -5.21 2.04 6.90
CA SER A 205 -5.01 1.07 5.83
C SER A 205 -4.48 -0.26 6.35
N PHE A 206 -3.44 -0.26 7.21
CA PHE A 206 -2.88 -1.49 7.75
C PHE A 206 -3.81 -2.20 8.76
N ALA A 207 -4.62 -1.44 9.50
CA ALA A 207 -5.66 -2.00 10.35
C ALA A 207 -6.75 -2.71 9.53
N TYR A 208 -7.16 -2.12 8.40
CA TYR A 208 -8.11 -2.76 7.47
C TYR A 208 -7.54 -4.00 6.80
N LEU A 209 -6.26 -4.01 6.43
CA LEU A 209 -5.58 -5.19 5.93
C LEU A 209 -5.63 -6.34 6.95
N SER A 210 -5.39 -6.05 8.24
CA SER A 210 -5.55 -7.04 9.32
C SER A 210 -6.97 -7.62 9.39
N MET A 211 -8.01 -6.78 9.23
CA MET A 211 -9.39 -7.25 9.18
C MET A 211 -9.62 -8.17 7.97
N ALA A 212 -9.15 -7.79 6.79
CA ALA A 212 -9.26 -8.58 5.58
C ALA A 212 -8.55 -9.94 5.72
N CYS A 213 -7.29 -9.95 6.17
CA CYS A 213 -6.51 -11.18 6.40
C CYS A 213 -7.20 -12.11 7.40
N TYR A 214 -7.91 -11.57 8.41
CA TYR A 214 -8.65 -12.38 9.36
C TYR A 214 -9.83 -13.10 8.73
N TYR A 215 -10.64 -12.41 7.92
CA TYR A 215 -11.82 -13.00 7.28
C TYR A 215 -11.47 -13.95 6.12
N GLY A 216 -10.30 -13.76 5.49
CA GLY A 216 -9.76 -14.67 4.47
C GLY A 216 -9.20 -15.99 5.03
N LYS A 217 -9.07 -16.14 6.36
CA LYS A 217 -8.67 -17.42 6.95
C LYS A 217 -9.68 -18.51 6.57
N SER A 218 -9.19 -19.67 6.13
CA SER A 218 -10.03 -20.85 5.81
C SER A 218 -10.95 -21.32 6.95
N GLN A 219 -10.66 -20.97 8.20
CA GLN A 219 -11.52 -21.28 9.36
C GLN A 219 -12.61 -20.24 9.61
N VAL A 220 -12.48 -19.05 9.05
CA VAL A 220 -13.45 -17.97 9.15
C VAL A 220 -14.30 -17.94 7.88
N ALA A 221 -13.64 -17.93 6.72
CA ALA A 221 -14.25 -18.10 5.40
C ALA A 221 -15.45 -17.16 5.15
N LEU A 222 -15.23 -15.86 5.37
CA LEU A 222 -16.22 -14.79 5.14
C LEU A 222 -15.73 -13.87 4.00
N PRO A 223 -15.82 -14.33 2.73
CA PRO A 223 -15.27 -13.64 1.57
C PRO A 223 -15.90 -12.26 1.31
N GLY A 224 -17.16 -12.03 1.68
CA GLY A 224 -17.77 -10.71 1.61
C GLY A 224 -17.07 -9.69 2.50
N CYS A 225 -16.86 -10.04 3.76
CA CYS A 225 -16.15 -9.23 4.74
C CYS A 225 -14.67 -9.06 4.35
N GLN A 226 -14.01 -10.13 3.89
CA GLN A 226 -12.64 -10.06 3.37
C GLN A 226 -12.54 -9.03 2.24
N GLY A 227 -13.40 -9.15 1.23
CA GLY A 227 -13.42 -8.25 0.08
C GLY A 227 -13.70 -6.81 0.46
N PHE A 228 -14.68 -6.59 1.33
CA PHE A 228 -15.02 -5.26 1.83
C PHE A 228 -13.85 -4.60 2.55
N PHE A 229 -13.19 -5.28 3.50
CA PHE A 229 -12.10 -4.68 4.27
C PHE A 229 -10.82 -4.49 3.45
N MET A 230 -10.60 -5.29 2.41
CA MET A 230 -9.48 -5.04 1.50
C MET A 230 -9.74 -3.82 0.61
N LYS A 231 -10.98 -3.62 0.16
CA LYS A 231 -11.35 -2.37 -0.52
C LYS A 231 -11.11 -1.15 0.38
N MET A 232 -11.50 -1.24 1.66
CA MET A 232 -11.19 -0.19 2.64
C MET A 232 -9.67 0.00 2.82
N HIS A 233 -8.89 -1.10 2.83
CA HIS A 233 -7.42 -1.03 2.89
C HIS A 233 -6.83 -0.25 1.70
N GLU A 234 -7.29 -0.54 0.48
CA GLU A 234 -6.87 0.14 -0.75
C GLU A 234 -7.27 1.63 -0.74
N GLU A 235 -8.49 1.95 -0.32
CA GLU A 235 -8.99 3.32 -0.21
C GLU A 235 -8.16 4.15 0.77
N GLU A 236 -7.92 3.66 1.99
CA GLU A 236 -7.08 4.39 2.97
C GLU A 236 -5.61 4.46 2.55
N HIS A 237 -5.10 3.47 1.82
CA HIS A 237 -3.76 3.54 1.26
C HIS A 237 -3.65 4.70 0.26
N GLU A 238 -4.63 4.80 -0.66
CA GLU A 238 -4.70 5.87 -1.64
C GLU A 238 -4.89 7.25 -0.98
N HIS A 239 -5.66 7.36 0.11
CA HIS A 239 -5.75 8.60 0.89
C HIS A 239 -4.38 9.07 1.37
N GLY A 240 -3.56 8.16 1.93
CA GLY A 240 -2.18 8.45 2.34
C GLY A 240 -1.33 8.97 1.18
N ILE A 241 -1.41 8.33 0.01
CA ILE A 241 -0.71 8.76 -1.22
C ILE A 241 -1.19 10.14 -1.69
N VAL A 242 -2.49 10.42 -1.61
CA VAL A 242 -3.06 11.71 -1.99
C VAL A 242 -2.56 12.84 -1.08
N PHE A 243 -2.53 12.64 0.24
CA PHE A 243 -1.96 13.62 1.17
C PHE A 243 -0.46 13.84 0.92
N LEU A 244 0.26 12.76 0.65
CA LEU A 244 1.67 12.82 0.30
C LEU A 244 1.89 13.69 -0.95
N ASN A 245 1.17 13.39 -2.04
CA ASN A 245 1.23 14.18 -3.27
C ASN A 245 0.85 15.65 -3.03
N TYR A 246 -0.10 15.91 -2.16
CA TYR A 246 -0.50 17.28 -1.79
C TYR A 246 0.63 18.04 -1.09
N VAL A 247 1.32 17.41 -0.12
CA VAL A 247 2.49 18.02 0.55
C VAL A 247 3.57 18.37 -0.48
N LEU A 248 3.90 17.45 -1.40
CA LEU A 248 4.87 17.71 -2.46
C LEU A 248 4.42 18.84 -3.39
N MET A 249 3.16 18.85 -3.80
CA MET A 249 2.58 19.91 -4.65
C MET A 249 2.71 21.30 -4.00
N ARG A 250 2.66 21.38 -2.67
CA ARG A 250 2.80 22.63 -1.90
C ARG A 250 4.26 23.02 -1.60
N GLY A 251 5.24 22.29 -2.15
CA GLY A 251 6.67 22.50 -1.88
C GLY A 251 7.07 22.09 -0.46
N GLY A 252 6.36 21.09 0.08
CA GLY A 252 6.63 20.48 1.38
C GLY A 252 7.55 19.27 1.29
N GLN A 253 8.11 18.91 2.44
CA GLN A 253 8.85 17.68 2.63
C GLN A 253 7.96 16.62 3.28
N VAL A 254 7.93 15.46 2.65
CA VAL A 254 7.23 14.28 3.13
C VAL A 254 8.18 13.50 4.03
N GLN A 255 7.66 13.05 5.16
CA GLN A 255 8.32 12.07 6.01
C GLN A 255 7.51 10.79 5.96
N VAL A 256 8.13 9.71 5.47
CA VAL A 256 7.50 8.40 5.40
C VAL A 256 7.59 7.75 6.79
N PRO A 257 6.46 7.58 7.54
CA PRO A 257 6.47 7.18 8.94
C PRO A 257 6.71 5.68 9.17
N CYS A 258 7.03 5.28 10.39
CA CYS A 258 7.02 3.85 10.75
C CYS A 258 5.57 3.39 11.02
N ILE A 259 5.13 2.30 10.39
CA ILE A 259 3.79 1.74 10.58
C ILE A 259 3.87 0.62 11.61
N LYS A 260 3.21 0.84 12.76
CA LYS A 260 3.12 -0.14 13.84
C LYS A 260 2.19 -1.31 13.44
N PRO A 261 2.41 -2.52 13.98
CA PRO A 261 1.49 -3.62 13.76
C PRO A 261 0.10 -3.27 14.30
N PRO A 262 -0.99 -3.78 13.68
CA PRO A 262 -2.34 -3.54 14.17
C PRO A 262 -2.53 -4.13 15.57
N ASP A 263 -3.20 -3.39 16.45
CA ASP A 263 -3.44 -3.80 17.84
C ASP A 263 -4.24 -5.11 17.93
N ILE A 264 -5.09 -5.38 16.94
CA ILE A 264 -5.95 -6.56 16.84
C ILE A 264 -5.71 -7.23 15.49
N GLN A 265 -5.39 -8.53 15.52
CA GLN A 265 -5.29 -9.40 14.33
C GLN A 265 -6.13 -10.69 14.45
N ASP A 266 -6.79 -10.86 15.61
CA ASP A 266 -7.68 -11.97 15.91
C ASP A 266 -9.06 -11.43 16.30
N TRP A 267 -9.85 -11.10 15.28
CA TRP A 267 -11.03 -10.26 15.41
C TRP A 267 -12.23 -10.98 16.05
N LYS A 268 -12.43 -12.28 15.76
CA LYS A 268 -13.46 -13.21 16.30
C LYS A 268 -14.92 -12.85 16.08
N ASP A 269 -15.26 -11.58 16.25
CA ASP A 269 -16.61 -11.06 16.38
C ASP A 269 -16.82 -9.98 15.32
N ILE A 270 -17.71 -10.27 14.38
CA ILE A 270 -18.03 -9.40 13.24
C ILE A 270 -18.48 -8.02 13.74
N SER A 271 -19.33 -7.97 14.77
CA SER A 271 -19.82 -6.71 15.32
C SER A 271 -18.71 -5.88 15.97
N LYS A 272 -17.76 -6.51 16.66
CA LYS A 272 -16.59 -5.80 17.20
C LYS A 272 -15.68 -5.27 16.09
N THR A 273 -15.53 -6.01 15.00
CA THR A 273 -14.75 -5.56 13.84
C THR A 273 -15.36 -4.31 13.21
N PHE A 274 -16.65 -4.34 12.87
CA PHE A 274 -17.34 -3.17 12.31
C PHE A 274 -17.43 -2.01 13.31
N LEU A 275 -17.54 -2.28 14.61
CA LEU A 275 -17.46 -1.21 15.62
C LEU A 275 -16.08 -0.54 15.64
N THR A 276 -15.02 -1.32 15.46
CA THR A 276 -13.65 -0.80 15.40
C THR A 276 -13.45 0.00 14.12
N ALA A 277 -13.96 -0.47 12.98
CA ALA A 277 -13.96 0.27 11.72
C ALA A 277 -14.67 1.63 11.86
N VAL A 278 -15.90 1.67 12.42
CA VAL A 278 -16.62 2.94 12.69
C VAL A 278 -15.79 3.89 13.57
N ARG A 279 -15.12 3.35 14.60
CA ARG A 279 -14.27 4.16 15.49
C ARG A 279 -13.05 4.70 14.78
N LEU A 280 -12.40 3.89 13.94
CA LEU A 280 -11.25 4.28 13.14
C LEU A 280 -11.62 5.45 12.22
N GLU A 281 -12.68 5.30 11.42
CA GLU A 281 -13.20 6.38 10.56
C GLU A 281 -13.54 7.65 11.35
N SER A 282 -14.18 7.50 12.52
CA SER A 282 -14.54 8.65 13.36
C SER A 282 -13.30 9.39 13.87
N GLN A 283 -12.23 8.67 14.21
CA GLN A 283 -10.97 9.26 14.66
C GLN A 283 -10.21 9.94 13.51
N VAL A 284 -10.17 9.33 12.33
CA VAL A 284 -9.57 9.93 11.13
C VAL A 284 -10.31 11.23 10.80
N LYS A 285 -11.65 11.20 10.79
CA LYS A 285 -12.47 12.39 10.57
C LYS A 285 -12.21 13.50 11.60
N GLU A 286 -12.13 13.19 12.89
CA GLU A 286 -11.82 14.18 13.94
C GLU A 286 -10.44 14.84 13.70
N LYS A 287 -9.47 14.08 13.19
CA LYS A 287 -8.13 14.59 12.84
C LYS A 287 -8.18 15.49 11.61
N LEU A 288 -8.97 15.14 10.59
CA LEU A 288 -9.22 15.98 9.43
C LEU A 288 -9.91 17.30 9.80
N GLU A 289 -10.90 17.28 10.69
CA GLU A 289 -11.55 18.50 11.20
C GLU A 289 -10.55 19.41 11.93
N LYS A 290 -9.65 18.84 12.75
CA LYS A 290 -8.55 19.59 13.39
C LYS A 290 -7.58 20.18 12.37
N LEU A 291 -7.27 19.44 11.30
CA LEU A 291 -6.44 19.91 10.20
C LEU A 291 -7.07 21.10 9.47
N VAL A 292 -8.40 21.07 9.25
CA VAL A 292 -9.14 22.19 8.66
C VAL A 292 -9.07 23.43 9.56
N VAL A 293 -9.33 23.30 10.87
CA VAL A 293 -9.22 24.42 11.81
C VAL A 293 -7.81 25.01 11.82
N LEU A 294 -6.78 24.16 11.76
CA LEU A 294 -5.39 24.60 11.67
C LEU A 294 -5.09 25.32 10.34
N ALA A 295 -5.62 24.83 9.22
CA ALA A 295 -5.49 25.46 7.92
C ALA A 295 -6.18 26.85 7.91
N GLU A 296 -7.37 26.98 8.49
CA GLU A 296 -8.09 28.25 8.64
C GLU A 296 -7.32 29.26 9.49
N LYS A 297 -6.74 28.83 10.62
CA LYS A 297 -5.87 29.65 11.47
C LYS A 297 -4.74 30.31 10.67
N HIS A 298 -4.16 29.56 9.74
CA HIS A 298 -3.08 30.03 8.85
C HIS A 298 -3.57 30.64 7.53
N ARG A 299 -4.89 30.78 7.34
CA ARG A 299 -5.54 31.28 6.10
C ARG A 299 -5.16 30.47 4.85
N ASP A 300 -4.95 29.17 5.02
CA ASP A 300 -4.69 28.22 3.92
C ASP A 300 -6.01 27.72 3.33
N HIS A 301 -6.68 28.58 2.57
CA HIS A 301 -7.98 28.27 1.97
C HIS A 301 -7.94 27.10 0.98
N GLN A 302 -6.78 26.85 0.35
CA GLN A 302 -6.61 25.72 -0.57
C GLN A 302 -6.63 24.39 0.17
N LEU A 303 -5.99 24.31 1.34
CA LEU A 303 -6.03 23.09 2.15
C LEU A 303 -7.43 22.87 2.77
N VAL A 304 -8.10 23.94 3.19
CA VAL A 304 -9.48 23.87 3.69
C VAL A 304 -10.40 23.26 2.63
N ASP A 305 -10.34 23.76 1.39
CA ASP A 305 -11.15 23.26 0.27
C ASP A 305 -10.82 21.79 -0.07
N PHE A 306 -9.52 21.47 -0.15
CA PHE A 306 -9.05 20.11 -0.43
C PHE A 306 -9.55 19.08 0.59
N VAL A 307 -9.42 19.37 1.89
CA VAL A 307 -9.83 18.44 2.95
C VAL A 307 -11.36 18.38 3.07
N SER A 308 -12.03 19.52 3.01
CA SER A 308 -13.49 19.58 3.23
C SER A 308 -14.27 19.03 2.03
N GLY A 309 -13.83 19.34 0.81
CA GLY A 309 -14.54 18.98 -0.42
C GLY A 309 -14.38 17.53 -0.84
N ARG A 310 -13.25 16.89 -0.46
CA ARG A 310 -12.99 15.49 -0.81
C ARG A 310 -13.19 14.56 0.38
N PHE A 311 -12.37 14.73 1.42
CA PHE A 311 -12.25 13.73 2.49
C PHE A 311 -13.39 13.79 3.52
N LEU A 312 -13.80 14.97 3.99
CA LEU A 312 -14.87 15.05 5.00
C LEU A 312 -16.20 14.48 4.49
N GLU A 313 -16.53 14.70 3.20
CA GLU A 313 -17.73 14.12 2.60
C GLU A 313 -17.62 12.60 2.45
N GLU A 314 -16.47 12.10 1.99
CA GLU A 314 -16.18 10.67 1.86
C GLU A 314 -16.27 9.94 3.21
N HIS A 315 -15.62 10.46 4.27
CA HIS A 315 -15.71 9.86 5.60
C HIS A 315 -17.12 9.88 6.18
N ASN A 316 -17.93 10.92 5.90
CA ASN A 316 -19.34 10.91 6.34
C ASN A 316 -20.13 9.76 5.70
N LYS A 317 -19.92 9.49 4.41
CA LYS A 317 -20.54 8.36 3.69
C LYS A 317 -20.00 7.01 4.20
N SER A 318 -18.70 6.91 4.45
CA SER A 318 -18.05 5.71 5.01
C SER A 318 -18.61 5.38 6.39
N ILE A 319 -18.63 6.34 7.32
CA ILE A 319 -19.17 6.19 8.67
C ILE A 319 -20.65 5.76 8.65
N GLN A 320 -21.46 6.37 7.77
CA GLN A 320 -22.87 5.98 7.62
C GLN A 320 -23.00 4.52 7.15
N THR A 321 -22.20 4.12 6.16
CA THR A 321 -22.20 2.77 5.59
C THR A 321 -21.76 1.74 6.64
N LEU A 322 -20.64 1.98 7.32
CA LEU A 322 -20.15 1.13 8.40
C LEU A 322 -21.11 1.08 9.58
N GLY A 323 -21.80 2.18 9.92
CA GLY A 323 -22.82 2.21 10.97
C GLY A 323 -24.03 1.32 10.65
N ARG A 324 -24.45 1.30 9.38
CA ARG A 324 -25.51 0.38 8.90
C ARG A 324 -25.04 -1.07 8.95
N LEU A 325 -23.82 -1.35 8.50
CA LEU A 325 -23.23 -2.69 8.55
C LEU A 325 -23.03 -3.17 9.99
N LEU A 326 -22.59 -2.30 10.91
CA LEU A 326 -22.50 -2.59 12.34
C LEU A 326 -23.87 -2.98 12.91
N THR A 327 -24.91 -2.20 12.61
CA THR A 327 -26.27 -2.50 13.09
C THR A 327 -26.74 -3.87 12.60
N ARG A 328 -26.52 -4.18 11.31
CA ARG A 328 -26.85 -5.49 10.73
C ARG A 328 -26.01 -6.63 11.31
N SER A 329 -24.72 -6.40 11.55
CA SER A 329 -23.83 -7.42 12.12
C SER A 329 -24.30 -7.88 13.50
N LYS A 330 -24.89 -6.99 14.30
CA LYS A 330 -25.44 -7.33 15.63
C LYS A 330 -26.65 -8.25 15.56
N MET A 331 -27.25 -8.40 14.39
CA MET A 331 -28.39 -9.30 14.16
C MET A 331 -27.92 -10.73 13.82
N THR A 332 -26.60 -11.00 13.77
CA THR A 332 -26.01 -12.28 13.36
C THR A 332 -25.83 -13.25 14.54
N ASN A 333 -26.92 -13.57 15.24
CA ASN A 333 -26.88 -14.41 16.45
C ASN A 333 -26.62 -15.90 16.20
N CYS A 334 -26.54 -16.33 14.94
CA CYS A 334 -26.28 -17.71 14.54
C CYS A 334 -25.39 -17.75 13.30
N ASP A 335 -24.83 -18.92 12.98
CA ASP A 335 -23.89 -19.06 11.85
C ASP A 335 -24.55 -18.79 10.50
N ILE A 336 -25.84 -19.15 10.34
CA ILE A 336 -26.63 -18.77 9.16
C ILE A 336 -26.75 -17.25 9.05
N GLY A 337 -26.97 -16.55 10.17
CA GLY A 337 -27.02 -15.09 10.19
C GLY A 337 -25.71 -14.45 9.75
N LYS A 338 -24.56 -15.00 10.19
CA LYS A 338 -23.23 -14.54 9.77
C LYS A 338 -23.02 -14.75 8.27
N HIS A 339 -23.39 -15.92 7.75
CA HIS A 339 -23.29 -16.22 6.32
C HIS A 339 -24.17 -15.29 5.46
N LEU A 340 -25.44 -15.07 5.85
CA LEU A 340 -26.33 -14.16 5.14
C LEU A 340 -25.87 -12.70 5.20
N PHE A 341 -25.28 -12.29 6.32
CA PHE A 341 -24.65 -10.98 6.44
C PHE A 341 -23.46 -10.86 5.47
N ASP A 342 -22.59 -11.86 5.43
CA ASP A 342 -21.43 -11.88 4.54
C ASP A 342 -21.83 -11.86 3.06
N LEU A 343 -22.83 -12.67 2.68
CA LEU A 343 -23.38 -12.68 1.33
C LEU A 343 -23.92 -11.30 0.94
N HIS A 344 -24.65 -10.63 1.84
CA HIS A 344 -25.13 -9.27 1.59
C HIS A 344 -23.98 -8.28 1.38
N VAL A 345 -22.90 -8.37 2.18
CA VAL A 345 -21.71 -7.53 2.04
C VAL A 345 -21.05 -7.80 0.68
N TYR A 346 -20.89 -9.08 0.33
CA TYR A 346 -20.31 -9.49 -0.95
C TYR A 346 -21.10 -8.92 -2.14
N GLU A 347 -22.42 -9.14 -2.19
CA GLU A 347 -23.27 -8.68 -3.28
C GLU A 347 -23.32 -7.16 -3.39
N SER A 348 -23.33 -6.45 -2.26
CA SER A 348 -23.52 -5.00 -2.24
C SER A 348 -22.24 -4.21 -2.51
N PHE A 349 -21.08 -4.74 -2.11
CA PHE A 349 -19.82 -3.97 -2.10
C PHE A 349 -18.67 -4.61 -2.88
N VAL A 350 -18.71 -5.93 -3.10
CA VAL A 350 -17.60 -6.69 -3.72
C VAL A 350 -17.93 -7.13 -5.15
N ASN A 351 -19.11 -7.70 -5.38
CA ASN A 351 -19.46 -8.36 -6.65
C ASN A 351 -19.56 -7.41 -7.87
N ASN A 352 -19.74 -6.11 -7.65
CA ASN A 352 -19.78 -5.10 -8.73
C ASN A 352 -18.38 -4.60 -9.14
N HIS A 353 -17.32 -5.05 -8.46
CA HIS A 353 -15.91 -4.68 -8.69
C HIS A 353 -15.05 -5.95 -8.76
N LYS A 354 -15.38 -6.87 -9.68
CA LYS A 354 -14.76 -8.20 -9.80
C LYS A 354 -13.25 -8.18 -10.08
N ASP A 355 -12.70 -7.05 -10.53
CA ASP A 355 -11.29 -6.93 -10.90
C ASP A 355 -10.34 -6.90 -9.68
N ASN A 356 -10.84 -6.66 -8.46
CA ASN A 356 -10.00 -6.48 -7.27
C ASN A 356 -9.88 -7.71 -6.36
N PHE A 357 -10.42 -8.90 -6.72
CA PHE A 357 -10.36 -10.04 -5.79
C PHE A 357 -10.00 -11.43 -6.32
N MET A 358 -9.12 -12.03 -5.53
CA MET A 358 -8.80 -13.44 -5.30
C MET A 358 -8.01 -14.22 -6.33
N TYR A 359 -8.05 -13.89 -7.60
CA TYR A 359 -7.13 -14.41 -8.60
C TYR A 359 -7.38 -13.55 -9.84
N LYS A 360 -6.36 -13.25 -10.65
CA LYS A 360 -6.59 -13.25 -12.10
C LYS A 360 -6.90 -14.70 -12.50
N SER A 361 -7.99 -15.28 -11.99
CA SER A 361 -8.43 -16.60 -12.36
C SER A 361 -9.47 -16.35 -13.42
N GLU A 362 -9.25 -17.00 -14.55
CA GLU A 362 -10.18 -17.20 -15.65
C GLU A 362 -11.44 -18.00 -15.20
N LEU A 363 -11.91 -17.86 -13.95
CA LEU A 363 -13.10 -18.54 -13.47
C LEU A 363 -14.34 -17.79 -13.95
N SER A 364 -15.19 -18.52 -14.65
CA SER A 364 -16.43 -18.03 -15.21
C SER A 364 -17.44 -17.65 -14.13
N GLU A 365 -18.40 -16.77 -14.44
CA GLU A 365 -19.50 -16.43 -13.52
C GLU A 365 -20.29 -17.65 -13.02
N GLU A 366 -20.28 -18.75 -13.79
CA GLU A 366 -20.97 -19.98 -13.46
C GLU A 366 -20.26 -20.78 -12.37
N GLU A 367 -18.93 -20.70 -12.30
CA GLU A 367 -18.12 -21.37 -11.28
C GLU A 367 -18.22 -20.64 -9.93
N LEU A 368 -18.22 -19.30 -9.94
CA LEU A 368 -18.47 -18.49 -8.74
C LEU A 368 -19.88 -18.73 -8.18
N LYS A 369 -20.90 -18.86 -9.04
CA LYS A 369 -22.27 -19.19 -8.62
C LYS A 369 -22.40 -20.58 -8.01
N ARG A 370 -21.49 -21.52 -8.31
CA ARG A 370 -21.47 -22.87 -7.71
C ARG A 370 -20.83 -22.91 -6.33
N ILE A 371 -19.97 -21.95 -6.01
CA ILE A 371 -19.33 -21.87 -4.68
C ILE A 371 -20.34 -21.43 -3.61
N TYR A 372 -21.34 -20.62 -3.98
CA TYR A 372 -22.36 -20.07 -3.08
C TYR A 372 -23.72 -20.76 -3.14
N LYS A 373 -23.82 -21.94 -3.76
CA LYS A 373 -25.04 -22.74 -3.88
C LYS A 373 -24.83 -24.11 -3.26
#